data_AF-A0A4Q5QFD3-F1
#
_entry.id   AF-A0A4Q5QFD3-F1
#
_cell.length_a   1.000
_cell.length_b   1.000
_cell.length_c   1.000
_cell.angle_alpha   90.00
_cell.angle_beta   90.00
_cell.angle_gamma   90.00
#
_symmetry.space_group_name_H-M   'P 1'
#
loop_
_entity.id
_entity.type
_entity.pdbx_description
1 polymer ?
#
loop_
_entity_poly.entity_id
_entity_poly.type
_entity_poly.pdbx_seq_one_letter_code
_entity_poly.pdbx_strand_id
1 'polypeptide(L)'
;MESQISKERFIINAENWSYKTLFTEAANHFNIKPPAQEAKPWMLEIAWRASVLGTVFTGKKMGVDKISAQSASRVQDYDNSKVKTALSFAFKPVKQSVREICETIKV
;
A
#
# COMPACT_ATOMS: atom_id res chain seq x y z
N MET A 1 -21.90 27.75 0.81
CA MET A 1 -20.84 26.83 1.28
C MET A 1 -19.98 27.62 2.24
N GLU A 2 -20.35 27.59 3.53
CA GLU A 2 -19.62 28.26 4.60
C GLU A 2 -18.86 27.17 5.37
N SER A 3 -17.65 26.81 4.92
CA SER A 3 -16.76 25.95 5.71
C SER A 3 -15.72 26.81 6.41
N GLN A 4 -15.62 26.65 7.73
CA GLN A 4 -14.60 27.30 8.59
C GLN A 4 -13.16 26.90 8.21
N ILE A 5 -12.99 25.86 7.40
CA ILE A 5 -11.70 25.32 6.97
C ILE A 5 -11.39 25.84 5.57
N SER A 6 -10.28 26.58 5.42
CA SER A 6 -9.81 27.09 4.13
C SER A 6 -8.29 27.11 4.06
N LYS A 7 -7.72 26.73 2.91
CA LYS A 7 -6.27 26.71 2.61
C LYS A 7 -5.41 25.83 3.55
N GLU A 8 -6.01 24.82 4.16
CA GLU A 8 -5.30 23.87 5.02
C GLU A 8 -4.91 22.58 4.30
N ARG A 9 -3.73 22.05 4.63
CA ARG A 9 -3.29 20.71 4.19
C ARG A 9 -3.72 19.66 5.19
N PHE A 10 -4.20 18.53 4.70
CA PHE A 10 -4.60 17.36 5.47
C PHE A 10 -3.92 16.12 4.89
N ILE A 11 -3.63 15.14 5.75
CA ILE A 11 -3.19 13.81 5.32
C ILE A 11 -4.39 12.88 5.39
N ILE A 12 -4.71 12.26 4.26
CA ILE A 12 -5.79 11.28 4.15
C ILE A 12 -5.15 9.90 4.25
N ASN A 13 -5.07 9.40 5.47
CA ASN A 13 -4.63 8.04 5.76
C ASN A 13 -5.52 7.46 6.85
N ALA A 14 -5.93 6.20 6.75
CA ALA A 14 -6.72 5.53 7.80
C ALA A 14 -5.80 5.05 8.94
N GLU A 15 -4.78 4.28 8.59
CA GLU A 15 -3.86 3.59 9.50
C GLU A 15 -2.49 3.42 8.81
N ASN A 16 -1.41 3.34 9.60
CA ASN A 16 -0.08 3.04 9.07
C ASN A 16 0.18 1.54 9.16
N TRP A 17 0.22 0.85 8.01
CA TRP A 17 0.50 -0.58 7.94
C TRP A 17 1.85 -0.84 7.27
N SER A 18 2.60 -1.81 7.79
CA SER A 18 3.78 -2.31 7.10
C SER A 18 3.38 -3.20 5.92
N TYR A 19 4.22 -3.27 4.88
CA TYR A 19 4.02 -4.21 3.77
C TYR A 19 3.91 -5.66 4.25
N LYS A 20 4.68 -6.05 5.27
CA LYS A 20 4.57 -7.37 5.89
C LYS A 20 3.16 -7.63 6.43
N THR A 21 2.60 -6.68 7.17
CA THR A 21 1.23 -6.79 7.73
C THR A 21 0.21 -6.89 6.61
N LEU A 22 0.28 -5.99 5.62
CA LEU A 22 -0.66 -5.96 4.50
C LEU A 22 -0.66 -7.26 3.69
N PHE A 23 0.51 -7.74 3.29
CA PHE A 23 0.63 -8.97 2.50
C PHE A 23 0.30 -10.22 3.32
N THR A 24 0.59 -10.23 4.63
CA THR A 24 0.19 -11.33 5.51
C THR A 24 -1.33 -11.40 5.64
N GLU A 25 -1.99 -10.27 5.85
CA GLU A 25 -3.46 -10.21 5.96
C GLU A 25 -4.12 -10.67 4.65
N ALA A 26 -3.63 -10.18 3.50
CA ALA A 26 -4.12 -10.60 2.19
C ALA A 26 -3.88 -12.10 1.94
N ALA A 27 -2.70 -12.62 2.27
CA ALA A 27 -2.38 -14.04 2.11
C ALA A 27 -3.30 -14.94 2.95
N ASN A 28 -3.61 -14.53 4.18
CA ASN A 28 -4.55 -15.24 5.04
C ASN A 28 -5.96 -15.27 4.42
N HIS A 29 -6.43 -14.16 3.84
CA HIS A 29 -7.73 -14.11 3.17
C HIS A 29 -7.80 -14.93 1.88
N PHE A 30 -6.70 -14.99 1.12
CA PHE A 30 -6.60 -15.85 -0.06
C PHE A 30 -6.29 -17.32 0.26
N ASN A 31 -6.09 -17.66 1.54
CA ASN A 31 -5.69 -18.99 1.99
C ASN A 31 -4.40 -19.50 1.31
N ILE A 32 -3.45 -18.58 1.07
CA ILE A 32 -2.12 -18.87 0.52
C ILE A 32 -1.04 -18.66 1.59
N LYS A 33 0.17 -19.18 1.33
CA LYS A 33 1.28 -19.06 2.28
C LYS A 33 1.67 -17.59 2.48
N PRO A 34 1.70 -17.08 3.73
CA PRO A 34 2.15 -15.72 4.03
C PRO A 34 3.62 -15.48 3.61
N PRO A 35 4.03 -14.20 3.44
CA PRO A 35 5.40 -13.85 3.11
C PRO A 35 6.36 -14.33 4.20
N ALA A 36 7.24 -15.27 3.85
CA ALA A 36 8.20 -15.88 4.78
C ALA A 36 9.59 -15.22 4.76
N GLN A 37 9.91 -14.47 3.69
CA GLN A 37 11.22 -13.87 3.48
C GLN A 37 11.08 -12.37 3.23
N GLU A 38 11.95 -11.60 3.86
CA GLU A 38 12.06 -10.17 3.63
C GLU A 38 12.79 -9.89 2.32
N ALA A 39 12.18 -9.11 1.45
CA ALA A 39 12.83 -8.62 0.23
C ALA A 39 13.81 -7.49 0.59
N LYS A 40 15.11 -7.80 0.54
CA LYS A 40 16.16 -6.81 0.83
C LYS A 40 16.19 -5.70 -0.23
N PRO A 41 16.64 -4.48 0.09
CA PRO A 41 16.69 -3.37 -0.87
C PRO A 41 17.41 -3.71 -2.18
N TRP A 42 18.53 -4.45 -2.12
CA TRP A 42 19.25 -4.87 -3.33
C TRP A 42 18.44 -5.84 -4.21
N MET A 43 17.58 -6.68 -3.61
CA MET A 43 16.71 -7.59 -4.34
C MET A 43 15.63 -6.80 -5.09
N LEU A 44 15.06 -5.79 -4.43
CA LEU A 44 14.07 -4.89 -5.02
C LEU A 44 14.68 -4.07 -6.16
N GLU A 45 15.94 -3.63 -6.01
CA GLU A 45 16.69 -2.94 -7.06
C GLU A 45 16.91 -3.81 -8.31
N ILE A 46 17.19 -5.11 -8.13
CA ILE A 46 17.28 -6.06 -9.25
C ILE A 46 15.89 -6.30 -9.86
N ALA A 47 14.85 -6.45 -9.03
CA ALA A 47 13.50 -6.79 -9.47
C ALA A 47 12.88 -5.70 -10.38
N TRP A 48 13.03 -4.41 -10.05
CA TRP A 48 12.48 -3.35 -10.91
C TRP A 48 13.27 -3.24 -12.22
N ARG A 49 14.60 -3.46 -12.21
CA ARG A 49 15.41 -3.46 -13.44
C ARG A 49 15.04 -4.62 -14.35
N ALA A 50 14.85 -5.81 -13.79
CA ALA A 50 14.37 -6.98 -14.52
C ALA A 50 12.96 -6.74 -15.10
N SER A 51 12.09 -6.06 -14.34
CA SER A 51 10.75 -5.67 -14.82
C SER A 51 10.83 -4.70 -16.00
N VAL A 52 11.74 -3.72 -15.96
CA VAL A 52 11.98 -2.79 -17.08
C VAL A 52 12.48 -3.54 -18.32
N LEU A 53 13.45 -4.43 -18.17
CA LEU A 53 13.92 -5.25 -19.30
C LEU A 53 12.80 -6.11 -19.86
N GLY A 54 12.05 -6.82 -19.01
CA GLY A 54 10.94 -7.66 -19.43
C GLY A 54 9.81 -6.86 -20.10
N THR A 55 9.50 -5.64 -19.66
CA THR A 55 8.57 -4.74 -20.37
C THR A 55 9.06 -4.39 -21.77
N VAL A 56 10.37 -4.16 -21.95
CA VAL A 56 10.94 -3.84 -23.26
C VAL A 56 10.81 -5.03 -24.22
N PHE A 57 11.03 -6.26 -23.73
CA PHE A 57 10.92 -7.47 -24.55
C PHE A 57 9.47 -7.90 -24.81
N THR A 58 8.56 -7.75 -23.85
CA THR A 58 7.18 -8.26 -23.95
C THR A 58 6.15 -7.20 -24.34
N GLY A 59 6.51 -5.91 -24.29
CA GLY A 59 5.58 -4.79 -24.50
C GLY A 59 4.53 -4.61 -23.40
N LYS A 60 4.50 -5.48 -22.38
CA LYS A 60 3.50 -5.47 -21.30
C LYS A 60 4.09 -4.91 -20.01
N LYS A 61 3.37 -4.01 -19.34
CA LYS A 61 3.73 -3.51 -18.00
C LYS A 61 3.90 -4.66 -17.02
N MET A 62 5.13 -4.84 -16.53
CA MET A 62 5.47 -5.78 -15.47
C MET A 62 5.24 -5.15 -14.09
N GLY A 63 4.99 -5.99 -13.09
CA GLY A 63 4.36 -5.60 -11.83
C GLY A 63 5.21 -4.84 -10.81
N VAL A 64 6.54 -4.76 -10.98
CA VAL A 64 7.40 -4.05 -10.01
C VAL A 64 8.00 -2.81 -10.66
N ASP A 65 7.56 -1.64 -10.22
CA ASP A 65 8.12 -0.35 -10.63
C ASP A 65 9.18 0.16 -9.63
N LYS A 66 10.05 1.04 -10.12
CA LYS A 66 11.15 1.60 -9.34
C LYS A 66 10.67 2.36 -8.09
N ILE A 67 9.54 3.07 -8.17
CA ILE A 67 9.05 3.89 -7.06
C ILE A 67 8.52 2.97 -5.96
N SER A 68 7.70 1.97 -6.30
CA SER A 68 7.23 0.98 -5.33
C SER A 68 8.37 0.17 -4.72
N ALA A 69 9.38 -0.21 -5.50
CA ALA A 69 10.56 -0.90 -4.99
C ALA A 69 11.32 -0.06 -3.93
N GLN A 70 11.43 1.25 -4.14
CA GLN A 70 12.13 2.15 -3.22
C GLN A 70 11.28 2.53 -1.99
N SER A 71 9.96 2.63 -2.14
CA SER A 71 9.06 2.91 -1.02
C SER A 71 8.85 1.68 -0.13
N ALA A 72 8.90 0.47 -0.70
CA ALA A 72 8.72 -0.78 0.04
C ALA A 72 9.72 -0.99 1.19
N SER A 73 10.94 -0.45 1.07
CA SER A 73 11.96 -0.55 2.11
C SER A 73 11.94 0.61 3.12
N ARG A 74 10.99 1.54 3.02
CA ARG A 74 10.89 2.73 3.90
C ARG A 74 9.68 2.63 4.79
N VAL A 75 9.87 2.91 6.08
CA VAL A 75 8.76 3.12 7.02
C VAL A 75 8.34 4.59 6.92
N GLN A 76 7.08 4.83 6.58
CA GLN A 76 6.50 6.16 6.48
C GLN A 76 5.22 6.19 7.30
N ASP A 77 5.33 6.65 8.54
CA ASP A 77 4.18 6.84 9.41
C ASP A 77 3.63 8.25 9.26
N TYR A 78 2.32 8.34 9.12
CA TYR A 78 1.61 9.60 8.95
C TYR A 78 0.61 9.83 10.08
N ASP A 79 0.48 11.08 10.50
CA ASP A 79 -0.55 11.51 11.45
C ASP A 79 -1.81 12.00 10.71
N ASN A 80 -2.96 11.43 11.05
CA ASN A 80 -4.28 11.75 10.52
C ASN A 80 -5.19 12.45 11.54
N SER A 81 -4.67 12.80 12.72
CA SER A 81 -5.40 13.49 13.80
C SER A 81 -6.14 14.73 13.28
N LYS A 82 -5.47 15.52 12.44
CA LYS A 82 -6.00 16.76 11.90
C LYS A 82 -7.31 16.59 11.12
N VAL A 83 -7.39 15.58 10.25
CA VAL A 83 -8.59 15.36 9.42
C VAL A 83 -9.71 14.71 10.22
N LYS A 84 -9.38 13.81 11.15
CA LYS A 84 -10.37 13.18 12.04
C LYS A 84 -11.07 14.22 12.91
N THR A 85 -10.30 15.14 13.52
CA THR A 85 -10.86 16.19 14.38
C THR A 85 -11.60 17.26 13.58
N ALA A 86 -11.02 17.74 12.49
CA ALA A 86 -11.61 18.84 11.71
C ALA A 86 -12.94 18.45 11.04
N LEU A 87 -13.10 17.19 10.66
CA LEU A 87 -14.31 16.71 9.97
C LEU A 87 -15.19 15.79 10.84
N SER A 88 -14.80 15.52 12.10
CA SER A 88 -15.43 14.50 12.95
C SER A 88 -15.64 13.17 12.21
N PHE A 89 -14.64 12.77 11.42
CA PHE A 89 -14.72 11.65 10.50
C PHE A 89 -13.98 10.42 11.06
N ALA A 90 -14.61 9.25 10.93
CA ALA A 90 -14.01 7.96 11.26
C ALA A 90 -13.67 7.19 9.98
N PHE A 91 -12.39 6.86 9.78
CA PHE A 91 -11.97 6.03 8.66
C PHE A 91 -12.43 4.59 8.86
N LYS A 92 -12.74 3.93 7.73
CA LYS A 92 -12.92 2.49 7.69
C LYS A 92 -11.60 1.78 8.02
N PRO A 93 -11.58 0.77 8.91
CA PRO A 93 -10.36 0.02 9.22
C PRO A 93 -9.75 -0.64 7.98
N VAL A 94 -8.44 -0.58 7.84
CA VAL A 94 -7.73 -1.14 6.67
C VAL A 94 -7.99 -2.63 6.54
N LYS A 95 -8.00 -3.36 7.67
CA LYS A 95 -8.31 -4.80 7.73
C LYS A 95 -9.64 -5.15 7.07
N GLN A 96 -10.68 -4.34 7.31
CA GLN A 96 -11.99 -4.56 6.71
C GLN A 96 -11.94 -4.38 5.18
N SER A 97 -11.25 -3.34 4.72
CA SER A 97 -11.08 -3.10 3.28
C SER A 97 -10.29 -4.22 2.58
N VAL A 98 -9.21 -4.72 3.21
CA VAL A 98 -8.43 -5.85 2.67
C VAL A 98 -9.31 -7.08 2.50
N ARG A 99 -10.09 -7.44 3.53
CA ARG A 99 -11.01 -8.57 3.48
C ARG A 99 -11.99 -8.47 2.30
N GLU A 100 -12.70 -7.34 2.18
CA GLU A 100 -13.71 -7.15 1.13
C GLU A 100 -13.12 -7.19 -0.28
N ILE A 101 -11.91 -6.63 -0.45
CA ILE A 101 -11.19 -6.67 -1.74
C ILE A 101 -10.79 -8.12 -2.06
N CYS A 102 -10.25 -8.86 -1.10
CA CYS A 102 -9.89 -10.27 -1.28
C CYS A 102 -11.10 -11.15 -1.60
N GLU A 103 -12.28 -10.87 -1.02
CA GLU A 103 -13.53 -11.59 -1.34
C GLU A 103 -14.01 -11.30 -2.78
N THR A 104 -13.72 -10.09 -3.30
CA THR A 104 -14.12 -9.67 -4.65
C THR A 104 -13.17 -10.19 -5.73
N ILE A 105 -11.87 -10.17 -5.45
CA ILE A 105 -10.83 -10.64 -6.38
C ILE A 105 -10.69 -12.15 -6.18
N LYS A 106 -11.27 -12.95 -7.07
CA LYS A 106 -10.99 -14.38 -7.11
C LYS A 106 -9.59 -14.59 -7.69
N VAL A 107 -8.67 -15.08 -6.85
CA VAL A 107 -7.32 -15.55 -7.24
C VAL A 107 -7.39 -17.04 -7.53
#